data_AF-A0A821K434-F1
#
_entry.id   AF-A0A821K434-F1
#
_cell.length_a   1.000
_cell.length_b   1.000
_cell.length_c   1.000
_cell.angle_alpha   90.00
_cell.angle_beta   90.00
_cell.angle_gamma   90.00
#
_symmetry.space_group_name_H-M   'P 1'
#
loop_
_entity.id
_entity.type
_entity.pdbx_description
1 polymer ?
#
loop_
_entity_poly.entity_id
_entity_poly.type
_entity_poly.pdbx_seq_one_letter_code
_entity_poly.pdbx_strand_id
1 'polypeptide(L)' 'MSIFLEYIKGERDIKAKAEYSLVNRKCELTEMRKDAQFSVYKCGNSRGFINYVKYDTLTLLENDTLDDDKLKIY' A
#
# COMPACT_ATOMS: atom_id res chain seq x y z
N MET A 1 -4.44 4.25 -8.83
CA MET A 1 -4.86 3.65 -7.55
C MET A 1 -4.22 4.40 -6.40
N SER A 2 -5.00 4.66 -5.36
CA SER A 2 -4.53 5.23 -4.09
C SER A 2 -4.44 4.13 -3.02
N ILE A 3 -3.53 4.28 -2.05
CA ILE A 3 -3.41 3.38 -0.89
C ILE A 3 -3.21 4.19 0.38
N PHE A 4 -3.86 3.79 1.47
CA PHE A 4 -3.76 4.47 2.76
C PHE A 4 -3.78 3.45 3.90
N LEU A 5 -3.00 3.71 4.94
CA LEU A 5 -3.07 3.03 6.23
C LEU A 5 -3.90 3.89 7.19
N GLU A 6 -4.96 3.32 7.74
CA GLU A 6 -5.83 3.97 8.72
C GLU A 6 -5.60 3.43 10.12
N TYR A 7 -5.47 4.34 11.09
CA TYR A 7 -5.44 3.95 12.49
C TYR A 7 -6.87 3.92 13.06
N ILE A 8 -7.50 2.75 13.01
CA ILE A 8 -8.93 2.58 13.33
C ILE A 8 -9.26 2.87 14.79
N LYS A 9 -8.47 2.34 15.73
CA LYS A 9 -8.75 2.45 17.17
C LYS A 9 -7.50 2.37 18.02
N GLY A 10 -7.44 3.26 19.02
CA GLY A 10 -6.71 3.04 20.26
C GLY A 10 -6.66 4.29 21.13
N GLU A 11 -6.04 4.16 22.29
CA GLU A 11 -6.13 5.16 23.37
C GLU A 11 -5.17 6.34 23.20
N ARG A 12 -4.19 6.23 22.30
CA ARG A 12 -3.11 7.21 22.11
C ARG A 12 -2.75 7.34 20.64
N ASP A 13 -2.24 8.50 20.27
CA ASP A 13 -1.62 8.72 18.97
C ASP A 13 -0.38 7.81 18.82
N ILE A 14 -0.22 7.20 17.64
CA ILE A 14 0.93 6.34 17.34
C ILE A 14 1.89 7.02 16.37
N LYS A 15 3.19 6.91 16.62
CA LYS A 15 4.23 7.32 15.66
C LYS A 15 4.74 6.08 14.95
N ALA A 16 4.46 5.98 13.67
CA ALA A 16 4.81 4.81 12.87
C ALA A 16 5.38 5.21 11.50
N LYS A 17 6.18 4.30 10.93
CA LYS A 17 6.58 4.30 9.53
C LYS A 17 5.91 3.10 8.87
N ALA A 18 5.39 3.27 7.66
CA ALA A 18 4.76 2.21 6.88
C ALA A 18 5.49 2.06 5.54
N GLU A 19 5.63 0.82 5.08
CA GLU A 19 6.04 0.47 3.73
C GLU A 19 4.82 -0.13 3.03
N TYR A 20 4.63 0.17 1.75
CA TYR A 20 3.54 -0.36 0.93
C TYR A 20 4.16 -1.06 -0.28
N SER A 21 3.72 -2.27 -0.59
CA SER A 21 4.08 -2.96 -1.83
C SER A 21 2.92 -3.79 -2.37
N LEU A 22 3.08 -4.28 -3.59
CA LEU A 22 2.22 -5.31 -4.18
C LEU A 22 2.93 -6.65 -4.16
N VAL A 23 2.16 -7.72 -4.04
CA VAL A 23 2.66 -9.10 -4.07
C VAL A 23 2.29 -9.73 -5.41
N ASN A 24 3.29 -10.23 -6.14
CA ASN A 24 3.09 -10.87 -7.44
C ASN A 24 2.54 -12.32 -7.32
N ARG A 25 2.36 -13.01 -8.45
CA ARG A 25 1.86 -14.40 -8.46
C ARG A 25 2.80 -15.40 -7.80
N LYS A 26 4.09 -15.09 -7.76
CA LYS A 26 5.13 -15.90 -7.09
C LYS A 26 5.23 -15.64 -5.59
N CYS A 27 4.33 -14.83 -5.03
CA CYS A 27 4.35 -14.42 -3.62
C CYS A 27 5.58 -13.57 -3.24
N GLU A 28 6.13 -12.82 -4.20
CA GLU A 28 7.27 -11.92 -4.00
C GLU A 28 6.80 -10.45 -3.98
N LEU A 29 7.51 -9.61 -3.24
CA LEU A 29 7.27 -8.17 -3.26
C LEU A 29 7.74 -7.57 -4.59
N THR A 30 6.86 -6.78 -5.22
CA THR A 30 7.18 -6.07 -6.45
C THR A 30 8.04 -4.82 -6.18
N GLU A 31 8.63 -4.30 -7.26
CA GLU A 31 9.35 -3.02 -7.26
C GLU A 31 8.44 -1.79 -7.12
N MET A 32 7.11 -1.97 -7.09
CA MET A 32 6.14 -0.89 -6.86
C MET A 32 6.10 -0.45 -5.38
N ARG A 33 7.22 -0.58 -4.67
CA ARG A 33 7.36 -0.29 -3.26
C ARG A 33 7.33 1.22 -3.01
N LYS A 34 6.64 1.65 -1.95
CA LYS A 34 6.73 3.02 -1.43
C LYS A 34 6.89 3.05 0.08
N ASP A 35 7.93 3.75 0.52
CA ASP A 35 8.17 4.06 1.91
C ASP A 35 7.45 5.37 2.30
N ALA A 36 6.53 5.30 3.26
CA ALA A 36 6.06 6.51 3.93
C ALA A 36 7.10 6.98 4.94
N GLN A 37 7.16 8.30 5.17
CA GLN A 37 7.94 8.85 6.26
C GLN A 37 7.26 8.59 7.61
N PHE A 38 8.06 8.64 8.70
CA PHE A 38 7.52 8.59 10.05
C PHE A 38 6.44 9.67 10.22
N SER A 39 5.26 9.22 10.63
CA SER A 39 4.11 10.08 10.82
C SER A 39 3.41 9.75 12.12
N VAL A 40 2.75 10.75 12.69
CA VAL A 40 1.81 10.55 13.79
C VAL A 40 0.45 10.22 13.19
N TYR A 41 -0.12 9.08 13.61
CA TYR A 41 -1.47 8.65 13.28
C TYR A 41 -2.35 8.86 14.50
N LYS A 42 -3.44 9.60 14.29
CA LYS A 42 -4.51 9.78 15.27
C LYS A 42 -5.62 8.79 14.97
N CYS A 43 -6.37 8.40 15.98
CA CYS A 43 -7.51 7.51 15.80
C CYS A 43 -8.49 8.09 14.75
N GLY A 44 -8.89 7.29 13.76
CA GLY A 44 -9.76 7.68 12.65
C GLY A 44 -9.06 8.45 11.52
N ASN A 45 -7.74 8.64 11.57
CA ASN A 45 -6.99 9.25 10.48
C ASN A 45 -6.27 8.20 9.64
N SER A 46 -6.21 8.47 8.34
CA SER A 46 -5.44 7.70 7.37
C SER A 46 -4.30 8.52 6.77
N ARG A 47 -3.22 7.83 6.40
CA ARG A 47 -2.09 8.41 5.66
C ARG A 47 -1.61 7.42 4.61
N GLY A 48 -1.11 7.94 3.49
CA GLY A 48 -0.66 7.09 2.39
C GLY A 48 -0.43 7.90 1.12
N PHE A 49 -0.60 7.24 -0.02
CA PHE A 49 -0.28 7.77 -1.34
C PHE A 49 -1.54 7.84 -2.19
N ILE A 50 -1.98 9.07 -2.50
CA ILE A 50 -3.10 9.31 -3.41
C ILE A 50 -2.83 8.77 -4.82
N ASN A 51 -1.56 8.83 -5.25
CA ASN A 51 -1.08 8.28 -6.51
C ASN A 51 -0.02 7.21 -6.22
N TYR A 52 -0.46 6.08 -5.67
CA TYR A 52 0.44 4.96 -5.38
C TYR A 52 0.97 4.35 -6.67
N VAL A 53 0.08 3.82 -7.51
CA VAL A 53 0.40 3.23 -8.82
C VAL A 53 -0.63 3.66 -9.86
N LYS A 54 -0.19 3.87 -11.11
CA LYS A 54 -1.10 4.14 -12.23
C LYS A 54 -1.88 2.88 -12.58
N TYR A 55 -3.13 3.05 -13.01
CA TYR A 55 -3.98 1.91 -13.38
C TYR A 55 -3.36 1.08 -14.51
N ASP A 56 -2.92 1.74 -15.59
CA ASP A 56 -2.33 1.06 -16.73
C ASP A 56 -1.13 0.21 -16.31
N THR A 57 -0.24 0.76 -15.47
CA THR A 57 0.90 0.02 -14.92
C THR A 57 0.45 -1.18 -14.08
N LEU A 58 -0.59 -1.04 -13.27
CA LEU A 58 -1.11 -2.13 -12.43
C LEU A 58 -1.69 -3.29 -13.25
N THR A 59 -2.26 -3.00 -14.42
CA THR A 59 -2.97 -4.00 -15.26
C THR A 59 -2.11 -4.59 -16.37
N LEU A 60 -0.88 -4.10 -16.57
CA LEU A 60 0.04 -4.68 -17.55
C LEU A 60 0.42 -6.11 -17.14
N LEU A 61 0.21 -7.06 -18.05
CA LEU A 61 0.51 -8.48 -17.83
C LEU A 61 1.97 -8.71 -17.44
N GLU A 62 2.89 -7.93 -18.00
CA GLU A 62 4.33 -7.99 -17.75
C GLU A 62 4.72 -7.71 -16.29
N ASN A 63 3.88 -6.98 -15.55
CA ASN A 63 4.17 -6.61 -14.16
C ASN A 63 3.78 -7.70 -13.15
N ASP A 64 3.07 -8.74 -13.59
CA ASP A 64 2.68 -9.90 -12.77
C ASP A 64 1.96 -9.52 -11.44
N THR A 65 1.31 -8.36 -11.43
CA THR A 65 0.68 -7.74 -10.25
C THR A 65 -0.72 -8.27 -9.95
N LEU A 66 -1.40 -8.83 -10.95
CA LEU A 66 -2.77 -9.35 -10.84
C LEU A 66 -2.78 -10.87 -11.02
N ASP A 67 -3.39 -11.56 -10.08
CA ASP A 67 -3.51 -13.03 -10.02
C ASP A 67 -4.98 -13.42 -10.06
N ASP A 68 -5.49 -13.88 -11.20
CA ASP A 68 -6.92 -14.16 -11.41
C ASP A 68 -7.85 -13.03 -10.93
N ASP A 69 -7.57 -11.80 -11.40
CA ASP A 69 -8.27 -10.56 -11.02
C ASP A 69 -8.16 -10.20 -9.52
N LYS A 70 -7.21 -10.80 -8.80
CA LYS A 70 -6.89 -10.46 -7.41
C LYS A 70 -5.62 -9.62 -7.35
N LEU A 71 -5.70 -8.55 -6.59
CA LEU A 71 -4.56 -7.72 -6.21
C LEU A 71 -4.17 -8.02 -4.75
N LYS A 72 -2.93 -8.43 -4.52
CA LYS A 72 -2.39 -8.68 -3.18
C LYS A 72 -1.53 -7.50 -2.74
N ILE A 73 -1.83 -6.96 -1.56
CA ILE A 73 -1.18 -5.78 -0.99
C ILE A 73 -0.37 -6.21 0.22
N TYR A 74 0.83 -5.65 0.37
CA TYR A 74 1.70 -5.76 1.54
C TYR A 74 1.85 -4.40 2.20
#